data_AF-A0A954L3P7-F1
#
_entry.id   AF-A0A954L3P7-F1
#
_cell.length_a   1.000
_cell.length_b   1.000
_cell.length_c   1.000
_cell.angle_alpha   90.00
_cell.angle_beta   90.00
_cell.angle_gamma   90.00
#
_symmetry.space_group_name_H-M   'P 1'
#
loop_
_entity.id
_entity.type
_entity.pdbx_description
1 polymer ?
#
loop_
_entity_poly.entity_id
_entity_poly.type
_entity_poly.pdbx_seq_one_letter_code
_entity_poly.pdbx_strand_id
1 'polypeptide(L)'
;MTTVRSSVPLLAVLCAFGFGNATADDLSENVVLNTFRGLDSDGDGRLTADELLHRSGNPDRHLRDLKLFDVDGDDALSAVEFSAVPGVVEYHTRGALPDPFDELLDAAMAAMDESYGEWDQHPEIRVPVGVFVVSLVDSLGEGLSIRLQEVGRQADPDGDGQVTRGEARDYLKRHLGITSPDGERLRQENGRVLNWRKWSWLDADGNQQITKGEYLARNNTAWGEKTFTEGDRDSDGQVDWDEYSNPIWRHGHEDVVVTFCNADTNFDGLMDAEELATATPAWRQRALPMILPAFDDDGDGKLSLPEYRVCPFGNFLCSWEQVKRDTDRDRRLSFAEYAYDKQNFLLLQRLYFHRFDRDGDGWLTQEEFAFELQPSHALYRLSVDGSKFERFWSNEKLPDGGSPEMSPDGKWVLFDDYPRGTIVRVEVETGLAEDLCKGLMPSWSADGRHFAISSGGVSIVDANGGNRRSFANGWGAQWSPDGKSIAYTLNGGLWAYDVESGQSREVLGKAQHPYSSLYYGMGWSPDGSRIALKVTGGGKSDIISVSMRGDDPDLQVHFSTTSELNHTMSWSPDGKRLVFSLREPARNRLLLHQIDLEDGGPPTIVPGIDESLTYLDAQFTPDGKWLIMFAR
;
A
#
# COMPACT_ATOMS: atom_id res chain seq x y z
N MET A 1 -21.67 -20.99 32.30
CA MET A 1 -21.08 -21.66 31.13
C MET A 1 -22.22 -21.97 30.17
N THR A 2 -22.68 -20.93 29.50
CA THR A 2 -23.67 -20.99 28.42
C THR A 2 -22.86 -20.90 27.14
N THR A 3 -22.97 -21.93 26.31
CA THR A 3 -22.28 -22.05 25.02
C THR A 3 -22.67 -20.87 24.13
N VAL A 4 -21.67 -20.07 23.77
CA VAL A 4 -21.75 -19.05 22.70
C VAL A 4 -22.22 -19.78 21.44
N ARG A 5 -23.44 -19.48 20.99
CA ARG A 5 -23.92 -19.92 19.67
C ARG A 5 -23.02 -19.28 18.62
N SER A 6 -22.71 -20.04 17.57
CA SER A 6 -21.92 -19.58 16.42
C SER A 6 -22.34 -18.17 16.02
N SER A 7 -21.47 -17.20 16.24
CA SER A 7 -21.65 -15.80 15.91
C SER A 7 -21.98 -15.67 14.43
N VAL A 8 -23.11 -15.04 14.11
CA VAL A 8 -23.29 -14.46 12.77
C VAL A 8 -22.15 -13.45 12.63
N PRO A 9 -21.27 -13.56 11.63
CA PRO A 9 -20.19 -12.61 11.48
C PRO A 9 -20.80 -11.22 11.35
N LEU A 10 -20.38 -10.31 12.23
CA LEU A 10 -20.84 -8.92 12.36
C LEU A 10 -21.05 -8.19 11.02
N LEU A 11 -20.29 -8.59 10.00
CA LEU A 11 -20.25 -8.02 8.67
C LEU A 11 -21.27 -8.57 7.67
N ALA A 12 -21.88 -9.74 7.89
CA ALA A 12 -22.93 -10.26 6.99
C ALA A 12 -24.20 -9.37 7.00
N VAL A 13 -24.34 -8.50 8.00
CA VAL A 13 -25.50 -7.62 8.23
C VAL A 13 -25.30 -6.21 7.65
N LEU A 14 -24.04 -5.77 7.45
CA LEU A 14 -23.71 -4.48 6.83
C LEU A 14 -24.06 -4.42 5.32
N CYS A 15 -24.58 -5.50 4.74
CA CYS A 15 -24.67 -5.71 3.29
C CYS A 15 -26.11 -5.96 2.79
N ALA A 16 -27.13 -5.84 3.64
CA ALA A 16 -28.47 -6.38 3.35
C ALA A 16 -29.66 -5.41 3.56
N PHE A 17 -29.46 -4.10 3.69
CA PHE A 17 -30.56 -3.17 4.02
C PHE A 17 -30.66 -1.96 3.08
N GLY A 18 -31.91 -1.59 2.77
CA GLY A 18 -32.30 -0.40 2.03
C GLY A 18 -32.88 0.67 2.96
N PHE A 19 -32.79 1.92 2.50
CA PHE A 19 -32.85 3.12 3.33
C PHE A 19 -34.24 3.51 3.87
N GLY A 20 -34.30 4.00 5.11
CA GLY A 20 -35.53 4.38 5.83
C GLY A 20 -35.32 5.46 6.90
N ASN A 21 -36.30 6.37 7.00
CA ASN A 21 -36.12 7.77 7.44
C ASN A 21 -36.06 8.07 8.95
N ALA A 22 -35.42 9.21 9.26
CA ALA A 22 -35.43 9.87 10.57
C ALA A 22 -35.72 11.38 10.45
N THR A 23 -36.37 11.95 11.46
CA THR A 23 -36.85 13.35 11.53
C THR A 23 -35.87 14.28 12.24
N ALA A 24 -35.75 15.53 11.76
CA ALA A 24 -34.89 16.57 12.34
C ALA A 24 -35.69 17.80 12.80
N ASP A 25 -35.20 18.45 13.86
CA ASP A 25 -35.78 19.63 14.50
C ASP A 25 -34.84 20.86 14.39
N ASP A 26 -35.50 22.01 14.27
CA ASP A 26 -35.10 23.43 14.44
C ASP A 26 -34.05 24.07 13.49
N LEU A 27 -34.53 24.97 12.61
CA LEU A 27 -33.71 25.75 11.68
C LEU A 27 -34.08 27.24 11.63
N SER A 28 -33.05 28.05 11.37
CA SER A 28 -33.02 29.51 11.44
C SER A 28 -34.21 30.23 10.77
N GLU A 29 -34.93 31.00 11.59
CA GLU A 29 -36.36 31.34 11.45
C GLU A 29 -36.79 32.28 10.30
N ASN A 30 -35.90 32.94 9.53
CA ASN A 30 -36.33 34.12 8.77
C ASN A 30 -36.16 34.12 7.24
N VAL A 31 -35.28 33.34 6.63
CA VAL A 31 -35.11 33.36 5.15
C VAL A 31 -35.78 32.16 4.47
N VAL A 32 -35.59 30.97 5.03
CA VAL A 32 -36.25 29.73 4.58
C VAL A 32 -37.76 29.89 4.68
N LEU A 33 -38.24 30.27 5.86
CA LEU A 33 -39.67 30.40 6.14
C LEU A 33 -40.36 31.43 5.25
N ASN A 34 -39.68 32.52 4.87
CA ASN A 34 -40.25 33.51 3.95
C ASN A 34 -40.32 33.00 2.50
N THR A 35 -39.30 32.26 2.06
CA THR A 35 -39.31 31.65 0.71
C THR A 35 -40.33 30.52 0.64
N PHE A 36 -40.36 29.66 1.67
CA PHE A 36 -41.30 28.56 1.82
C PHE A 36 -42.75 29.07 1.82
N ARG A 37 -43.10 30.01 2.71
CA ARG A 37 -44.43 30.63 2.77
C ARG A 37 -44.82 31.40 1.51
N GLY A 38 -43.84 31.81 0.70
CA GLY A 38 -44.08 32.47 -0.58
C GLY A 38 -44.45 31.50 -1.70
N LEU A 39 -44.12 30.22 -1.55
CA LEU A 39 -44.43 29.14 -2.50
C LEU A 39 -45.68 28.35 -2.07
N ASP A 40 -45.84 28.13 -0.76
CA ASP A 40 -47.00 27.50 -0.11
C ASP A 40 -48.25 28.37 -0.34
N SER A 41 -48.99 28.03 -1.39
CA SER A 41 -50.03 28.87 -1.97
C SER A 41 -51.38 28.64 -1.30
N ASP A 42 -51.60 27.46 -0.75
CA ASP A 42 -52.82 27.11 -0.02
C ASP A 42 -52.68 27.19 1.51
N GLY A 43 -51.44 27.34 2.02
CA GLY A 43 -51.12 27.56 3.42
C GLY A 43 -51.19 26.30 4.26
N ASP A 44 -51.08 25.12 3.65
CA ASP A 44 -51.15 23.83 4.34
C ASP A 44 -49.82 23.42 5.01
N GLY A 45 -48.75 24.19 4.78
CA GLY A 45 -47.44 23.95 5.35
C GLY A 45 -46.61 22.91 4.59
N ARG A 46 -46.98 22.60 3.35
CA ARG A 46 -46.29 21.66 2.46
C ARG A 46 -46.02 22.33 1.11
N LEU A 47 -44.98 21.87 0.41
CA LEU A 47 -44.70 22.30 -0.97
C LEU A 47 -44.83 21.12 -1.90
N THR A 48 -45.96 21.07 -2.60
CA THR A 48 -46.25 20.06 -3.63
C THR A 48 -45.47 20.34 -4.92
N ALA A 49 -45.45 19.36 -5.83
CA ALA A 49 -44.89 19.54 -7.17
C ALA A 49 -45.48 20.76 -7.89
N ASP A 50 -46.79 20.97 -7.82
CA ASP A 50 -47.47 22.10 -8.48
C ASP A 50 -47.01 23.45 -7.93
N GLU A 51 -46.78 23.56 -6.62
CA GLU A 51 -46.29 24.79 -5.98
C GLU A 51 -44.82 25.04 -6.30
N LEU A 52 -43.99 24.00 -6.30
CA LEU A 52 -42.58 24.09 -6.66
C LEU A 52 -42.37 24.53 -8.12
N LEU A 53 -43.30 24.23 -9.03
CA LEU A 53 -43.26 24.74 -10.42
C LEU A 53 -43.44 26.26 -10.52
N HIS A 54 -43.98 26.92 -9.48
CA HIS A 54 -44.09 28.38 -9.43
C HIS A 54 -42.79 29.05 -8.95
N ARG A 55 -41.82 28.28 -8.46
CA ARG A 55 -40.51 28.77 -8.05
C ARG A 55 -39.68 29.19 -9.26
N SER A 56 -39.04 30.36 -9.19
CA SER A 56 -38.13 30.81 -10.23
C SER A 56 -36.94 29.85 -10.40
N GLY A 57 -36.47 29.66 -11.63
CA GLY A 57 -35.38 28.74 -11.95
C GLY A 57 -35.80 27.64 -12.94
N ASN A 58 -35.10 26.51 -12.91
CA ASN A 58 -35.39 25.36 -13.77
C ASN A 58 -36.46 24.47 -13.13
N PRO A 59 -37.64 24.28 -13.75
CA PRO A 59 -38.70 23.40 -13.24
C PRO A 59 -38.25 21.96 -13.00
N ASP A 60 -37.45 21.38 -13.90
CA ASP A 60 -36.99 19.98 -13.78
C ASP A 60 -36.11 19.80 -12.55
N ARG A 61 -35.27 20.80 -12.25
CA ARG A 61 -34.49 20.85 -11.02
C ARG A 61 -35.37 20.86 -9.77
N HIS A 62 -36.45 21.64 -9.76
CA HIS A 62 -37.34 21.70 -8.59
C HIS A 62 -38.07 20.37 -8.36
N LEU A 63 -38.47 19.68 -9.43
CA LEU A 63 -39.09 18.36 -9.35
C LEU A 63 -38.10 17.27 -8.91
N ARG A 64 -36.85 17.34 -9.36
CA ARG A 64 -35.78 16.50 -8.83
C ARG A 64 -35.55 16.76 -7.34
N ASP A 65 -35.46 18.02 -6.95
CA ASP A 65 -35.24 18.39 -5.55
C ASP A 65 -36.40 17.90 -4.66
N LEU A 66 -37.65 17.91 -5.14
CA LEU A 66 -38.76 17.24 -4.45
C LEU A 66 -38.45 15.76 -4.20
N LYS A 67 -38.08 14.99 -5.24
CA LYS A 67 -37.77 13.56 -5.11
C LYS A 67 -36.61 13.23 -4.16
N LEU A 68 -35.57 14.08 -4.14
CA LEU A 68 -34.35 13.83 -3.38
C LEU A 68 -34.48 14.20 -1.90
N PHE A 69 -35.34 15.18 -1.59
CA PHE A 69 -35.41 15.79 -0.27
C PHE A 69 -36.77 15.57 0.42
N ASP A 70 -37.75 14.96 -0.25
CA ASP A 70 -38.94 14.36 0.37
C ASP A 70 -38.48 13.14 1.15
N VAL A 71 -38.11 13.38 2.42
CA VAL A 71 -37.58 12.35 3.29
C VAL A 71 -38.74 11.47 3.70
N ASP A 72 -39.86 12.00 4.17
CA ASP A 72 -40.95 11.16 4.68
C ASP A 72 -41.80 10.45 3.60
N GLY A 73 -41.61 10.80 2.34
CA GLY A 73 -42.22 10.15 1.18
C GLY A 73 -43.69 10.53 1.00
N ASP A 74 -44.08 11.74 1.44
CA ASP A 74 -45.45 12.23 1.39
C ASP A 74 -45.81 13.00 0.11
N ASP A 75 -44.92 12.98 -0.89
CA ASP A 75 -44.99 13.67 -2.19
C ASP A 75 -44.99 15.21 -2.06
N ALA A 76 -44.53 15.76 -0.92
CA ALA A 76 -44.36 17.18 -0.71
C ALA A 76 -43.11 17.49 0.14
N LEU A 77 -42.64 18.74 0.11
CA LEU A 77 -41.57 19.19 1.02
C LEU A 77 -42.16 19.95 2.20
N SER A 78 -41.89 19.48 3.42
CA SER A 78 -42.03 20.30 4.62
C SER A 78 -41.00 21.44 4.65
N ALA A 79 -41.18 22.42 5.54
CA ALA A 79 -40.21 23.51 5.71
C ALA A 79 -38.80 23.02 6.10
N VAL A 80 -38.73 21.90 6.82
CA VAL A 80 -37.47 21.26 7.22
C VAL A 80 -36.81 20.62 6.01
N GLU A 81 -37.53 19.84 5.22
CA GLU A 81 -36.99 19.20 4.01
C GLU A 81 -36.58 20.22 2.96
N PHE A 82 -37.40 21.25 2.74
CA PHE A 82 -37.08 22.34 1.82
C PHE A 82 -35.79 23.07 2.20
N SER A 83 -35.50 23.17 3.49
CA SER A 83 -34.25 23.79 3.98
C SER A 83 -33.00 22.92 3.72
N ALA A 84 -33.16 21.62 3.49
CA ALA A 84 -32.09 20.70 3.13
C ALA A 84 -31.72 20.77 1.64
N VAL A 85 -32.56 21.41 0.80
CA VAL A 85 -32.32 21.55 -0.64
C VAL A 85 -31.14 22.50 -0.93
N PRO A 86 -30.12 22.07 -1.69
CA PRO A 86 -28.99 22.91 -2.06
C PRO A 86 -29.37 24.20 -2.79
N GLY A 87 -28.89 25.34 -2.27
CA GLY A 87 -29.12 26.66 -2.84
C GLY A 87 -30.40 27.36 -2.36
N VAL A 88 -31.20 26.74 -1.48
CA VAL A 88 -32.26 27.44 -0.74
C VAL A 88 -31.66 28.33 0.36
N VAL A 89 -30.64 27.83 1.05
CA VAL A 89 -29.86 28.54 2.06
C VAL A 89 -28.37 28.41 1.81
N GLU A 90 -27.59 29.19 2.56
CA GLU A 90 -26.15 28.95 2.66
C GLU A 90 -25.89 27.57 3.27
N TYR A 91 -24.87 26.88 2.78
CA TYR A 91 -24.64 25.47 3.11
C TYR A 91 -24.43 25.19 4.61
N HIS A 92 -23.91 26.18 5.37
CA HIS A 92 -23.68 26.02 6.82
C HIS A 92 -24.97 26.15 7.65
N THR A 93 -26.06 26.65 7.06
CA THR A 93 -27.41 26.67 7.63
C THR A 93 -28.35 25.68 6.95
N ARG A 94 -27.85 24.81 6.05
CA ARG A 94 -28.66 23.81 5.35
C ARG A 94 -29.22 22.81 6.34
N GLY A 95 -30.49 22.44 6.14
CA GLY A 95 -31.18 21.49 6.98
C GLY A 95 -30.56 20.10 6.98
N ALA A 96 -30.92 19.34 8.01
CA ALA A 96 -30.41 18.00 8.21
C ALA A 96 -30.91 17.03 7.13
N LEU A 97 -30.07 16.04 6.84
CA LEU A 97 -30.34 14.94 5.92
C LEU A 97 -30.03 13.62 6.62
N PRO A 98 -30.85 12.57 6.44
CA PRO A 98 -30.50 11.23 6.89
C PRO A 98 -29.12 10.84 6.35
N ASP A 99 -28.24 10.30 7.19
CA ASP A 99 -26.94 9.76 6.74
C ASP A 99 -27.04 8.25 6.56
N PRO A 100 -26.74 7.71 5.36
CA PRO A 100 -26.83 6.26 5.12
C PRO A 100 -25.91 5.43 6.03
N PHE A 101 -24.89 6.04 6.67
CA PHE A 101 -24.05 5.35 7.65
C PHE A 101 -24.74 5.12 9.00
N ASP A 102 -25.77 5.89 9.34
CA ASP A 102 -26.53 5.67 10.58
C ASP A 102 -27.28 4.35 10.52
N GLU A 103 -27.84 4.01 9.36
CA GLU A 103 -28.49 2.72 9.14
C GLU A 103 -27.51 1.55 9.13
N LEU A 104 -26.34 1.72 8.52
CA LEU A 104 -25.26 0.72 8.58
C LEU A 104 -24.82 0.47 10.02
N LEU A 105 -24.73 1.52 10.83
CA LEU A 105 -24.42 1.42 12.25
C LEU A 105 -25.53 0.67 13.00
N ASP A 106 -26.79 1.00 12.75
CA ASP A 106 -27.93 0.36 13.42
C ASP A 106 -28.05 -1.12 13.04
N ALA A 107 -27.79 -1.47 11.77
CA ALA A 107 -27.73 -2.85 11.31
C ALA A 107 -26.58 -3.62 11.99
N ALA A 108 -25.38 -3.05 12.09
CA ALA A 108 -24.26 -3.65 12.78
C ALA A 108 -24.53 -3.82 14.29
N MET A 109 -25.20 -2.85 14.92
CA MET A 109 -25.61 -2.95 16.31
C MET A 109 -26.64 -4.06 16.53
N ALA A 110 -27.63 -4.19 15.65
CA ALA A 110 -28.62 -5.27 15.73
C ALA A 110 -27.95 -6.66 15.64
N ALA A 111 -26.92 -6.81 14.80
CA ALA A 111 -26.13 -8.04 14.71
C ALA A 111 -25.36 -8.35 16.02
N MET A 112 -24.81 -7.32 16.67
CA MET A 112 -24.19 -7.47 18.01
C MET A 112 -25.23 -7.81 19.07
N ASP A 113 -26.41 -7.18 19.00
CA ASP A 113 -27.49 -7.41 19.95
C ASP A 113 -27.90 -8.90 19.93
N GLU A 114 -28.04 -9.50 18.75
CA GLU A 114 -28.27 -10.95 18.61
C GLU A 114 -27.08 -11.79 19.13
N SER A 115 -25.85 -11.42 18.74
CA SER A 115 -24.64 -12.20 19.05
C SER A 115 -24.30 -12.22 20.55
N TYR A 116 -24.66 -11.16 21.27
CA TYR A 116 -24.40 -11.01 22.71
C TYR A 116 -25.64 -11.24 23.58
N GLY A 117 -26.67 -11.88 23.04
CA GLY A 117 -27.81 -12.40 23.79
C GLY A 117 -28.87 -11.34 24.10
N GLU A 118 -29.40 -10.71 23.06
CA GLU A 118 -30.41 -9.65 23.13
C GLU A 118 -29.87 -8.44 23.94
N TRP A 119 -28.68 -7.96 23.55
CA TRP A 119 -27.94 -6.91 24.28
C TRP A 119 -28.70 -5.58 24.39
N ASP A 120 -29.60 -5.31 23.44
CA ASP A 120 -30.54 -4.20 23.45
C ASP A 120 -31.57 -4.30 24.58
N GLN A 121 -32.03 -5.51 24.89
CA GLN A 121 -32.96 -5.80 25.98
C GLN A 121 -32.25 -5.96 27.34
N HIS A 122 -30.95 -6.24 27.29
CA HIS A 122 -30.11 -6.51 28.45
C HIS A 122 -28.87 -5.60 28.51
N PRO A 123 -29.05 -4.27 28.71
CA PRO A 123 -27.94 -3.30 28.71
C PRO A 123 -26.94 -3.49 29.86
N GLU A 124 -27.26 -4.34 30.85
CA GLU A 124 -26.35 -4.79 31.91
C GLU A 124 -25.29 -5.79 31.42
N ILE A 125 -25.48 -6.42 30.26
CA ILE A 125 -24.49 -7.34 29.70
C ILE A 125 -23.20 -6.58 29.40
N ARG A 126 -22.08 -7.20 29.77
CA ARG A 126 -20.72 -6.73 29.58
C ARG A 126 -19.94 -7.82 28.85
N VAL A 127 -19.29 -7.46 27.75
CA VAL A 127 -18.53 -8.40 26.92
C VAL A 127 -17.05 -8.24 27.27
N PRO A 128 -16.33 -9.30 27.67
CA PRO A 128 -14.90 -9.17 27.91
C PRO A 128 -14.17 -8.65 26.67
N VAL A 129 -13.29 -7.65 26.82
CA VAL A 129 -12.64 -6.99 25.67
C VAL A 129 -11.94 -7.96 24.72
N GLY A 130 -11.34 -9.04 25.25
CA GLY A 130 -10.71 -10.08 24.43
C GLY A 130 -11.70 -10.84 23.52
N VAL A 131 -12.94 -11.05 23.98
CA VAL A 131 -14.00 -11.69 23.19
C VAL A 131 -14.45 -10.77 22.06
N PHE A 132 -14.67 -9.48 22.39
CA PHE A 132 -15.04 -8.47 21.41
C PHE A 132 -13.97 -8.33 20.31
N VAL A 133 -12.69 -8.22 20.71
CA VAL A 133 -11.56 -8.08 19.78
C VAL A 133 -11.42 -9.31 18.87
N VAL A 134 -11.55 -10.53 19.40
CA VAL A 134 -11.47 -11.76 18.58
C VAL A 134 -12.63 -11.81 17.59
N SER A 135 -13.86 -11.55 18.03
CA SER A 135 -15.03 -11.52 17.14
C SER A 135 -14.87 -10.50 16.01
N LEU A 136 -14.28 -9.34 16.31
CA LEU A 136 -14.01 -8.32 15.30
C LEU A 136 -12.91 -8.77 14.33
N VAL A 137 -11.79 -9.29 14.83
CA VAL A 137 -10.66 -9.74 13.99
C VAL A 137 -11.08 -10.87 13.05
N ASP A 138 -11.81 -11.85 13.56
CA ASP A 138 -12.32 -12.95 12.75
C ASP A 138 -13.21 -12.45 11.61
N SER A 139 -13.94 -11.35 11.82
CA SER A 139 -14.79 -10.74 10.80
C SER A 139 -14.03 -9.95 9.72
N LEU A 140 -12.80 -9.51 10.02
CA LEU A 140 -11.94 -8.75 9.09
C LEU A 140 -11.18 -9.65 8.11
N GLY A 141 -11.08 -10.95 8.39
CA GLY A 141 -10.40 -11.93 7.54
C GLY A 141 -8.96 -12.22 7.97
N GLU A 142 -8.39 -13.29 7.40
CA GLU A 142 -7.06 -13.78 7.76
C GLU A 142 -5.92 -12.87 7.24
N GLY A 143 -4.73 -13.00 7.85
CA GLY A 143 -3.51 -12.32 7.38
C GLY A 143 -3.39 -10.84 7.75
N LEU A 144 -4.45 -10.22 8.29
CA LEU A 144 -4.40 -8.81 8.69
C LEU A 144 -3.58 -8.60 9.96
N SER A 145 -2.35 -8.11 9.81
CA SER A 145 -1.50 -7.72 10.95
C SER A 145 -1.98 -6.38 11.57
N ILE A 146 -2.76 -6.45 12.65
CA ILE A 146 -3.17 -5.28 13.46
C ILE A 146 -2.60 -5.31 14.87
N ARG A 147 -2.57 -4.15 15.52
CA ARG A 147 -2.19 -4.04 16.94
C ARG A 147 -3.39 -4.36 17.82
N LEU A 148 -3.55 -5.63 18.20
CA LEU A 148 -4.68 -6.08 19.04
C LEU A 148 -4.85 -5.28 20.34
N GLN A 149 -3.73 -4.86 20.95
CA GLN A 149 -3.76 -4.01 22.14
C GLN A 149 -4.40 -2.63 21.88
N GLU A 150 -4.19 -2.08 20.68
CA GLU A 150 -4.77 -0.80 20.30
C GLU A 150 -6.26 -0.93 20.02
N VAL A 151 -6.67 -2.01 19.31
CA VAL A 151 -8.10 -2.33 19.12
C VAL A 151 -8.80 -2.51 20.46
N GLY A 152 -8.18 -3.23 21.41
CA GLY A 152 -8.71 -3.40 22.75
C GLY A 152 -8.87 -2.07 23.49
N ARG A 153 -7.86 -1.20 23.48
CA ARG A 153 -7.95 0.13 24.12
C ARG A 153 -9.04 1.00 23.51
N GLN A 154 -9.26 0.90 22.20
CA GLN A 154 -10.29 1.68 21.52
C GLN A 154 -11.70 1.15 21.81
N ALA A 155 -11.84 -0.16 22.00
CA ALA A 155 -13.12 -0.79 22.34
C ALA A 155 -13.48 -0.68 23.84
N ASP A 156 -12.48 -0.50 24.70
CA ASP A 156 -12.60 -0.37 26.16
C ASP A 156 -11.86 0.91 26.61
N PRO A 157 -12.48 2.09 26.42
CA PRO A 157 -11.88 3.38 26.75
C PRO A 157 -11.76 3.63 28.26
N ASP A 158 -12.61 3.03 29.09
CA ASP A 158 -12.55 3.19 30.55
C ASP A 158 -11.55 2.24 31.23
N GLY A 159 -11.11 1.20 30.51
CA GLY A 159 -10.05 0.28 30.90
C GLY A 159 -10.48 -0.73 31.96
N ASP A 160 -11.78 -1.00 32.08
CA ASP A 160 -12.31 -1.97 33.06
C ASP A 160 -12.21 -3.44 32.59
N GLY A 161 -11.77 -3.67 31.35
CA GLY A 161 -11.59 -4.97 30.72
C GLY A 161 -12.88 -5.54 30.12
N GLN A 162 -13.97 -4.78 30.11
CA GLN A 162 -15.25 -5.08 29.53
C GLN A 162 -15.61 -4.08 28.43
N VAL A 163 -16.56 -4.46 27.60
CA VAL A 163 -17.15 -3.63 26.55
C VAL A 163 -18.65 -3.60 26.80
N THR A 164 -19.18 -2.40 26.94
CA THR A 164 -20.60 -2.07 27.02
C THR A 164 -21.19 -1.89 25.61
N ARG A 165 -22.53 -1.90 25.51
CA ARG A 165 -23.22 -1.65 24.24
C ARG A 165 -22.91 -0.25 23.70
N GLY A 166 -22.74 0.72 24.60
CA GLY A 166 -22.36 2.09 24.27
C GLY A 166 -20.96 2.16 23.67
N GLU A 167 -19.98 1.56 24.34
CA GLU A 167 -18.59 1.52 23.84
C GLU A 167 -18.47 0.78 22.52
N ALA A 168 -19.21 -0.32 22.33
CA ALA A 168 -19.29 -0.99 21.04
C ALA A 168 -19.87 -0.07 19.96
N ARG A 169 -20.95 0.68 20.25
CA ARG A 169 -21.53 1.65 19.30
C ARG A 169 -20.53 2.76 18.95
N ASP A 170 -19.82 3.31 19.92
CA ASP A 170 -18.83 4.36 19.70
C ASP A 170 -17.62 3.84 18.91
N TYR A 171 -17.19 2.61 19.20
CA TYR A 171 -16.18 1.91 18.41
C TYR A 171 -16.61 1.76 16.95
N LEU A 172 -17.84 1.29 16.70
CA LEU A 172 -18.38 1.15 15.35
C LEU A 172 -18.50 2.49 14.63
N LYS A 173 -19.02 3.53 15.30
CA LYS A 173 -19.10 4.90 14.75
C LYS A 173 -17.74 5.39 14.27
N ARG A 174 -16.72 5.24 15.10
CA ARG A 174 -15.35 5.61 14.75
C ARG A 174 -14.87 4.83 13.54
N HIS A 175 -15.03 3.50 13.52
CA HIS A 175 -14.47 2.67 12.46
C HIS A 175 -15.29 2.65 11.15
N LEU A 176 -16.54 3.10 11.17
CA LEU A 176 -17.35 3.39 9.99
C LEU A 176 -17.12 4.80 9.43
N GLY A 177 -16.40 5.65 10.17
CA GLY A 177 -16.14 7.04 9.75
C GLY A 177 -17.34 7.96 9.96
N ILE A 178 -18.14 7.70 11.00
CA ILE A 178 -19.20 8.61 11.46
C ILE A 178 -18.59 9.65 12.40
N THR A 179 -17.69 9.20 13.29
CA THR A 179 -16.97 10.05 14.23
C THR A 179 -15.46 9.88 14.12
N SER A 180 -14.72 10.89 14.56
CA SER A 180 -13.27 10.87 14.75
C SER A 180 -12.87 10.02 15.96
N PRO A 181 -11.56 9.81 16.19
CA PRO A 181 -11.04 9.15 17.39
C PRO A 181 -11.43 9.81 18.73
N ASP A 182 -11.64 11.13 18.77
CA ASP A 182 -12.09 11.89 19.95
C ASP A 182 -13.62 12.07 20.03
N GLY A 183 -14.38 11.54 19.06
CA GLY A 183 -15.85 11.53 19.10
C GLY A 183 -16.52 12.64 18.29
N GLU A 184 -15.76 13.52 17.65
CA GLU A 184 -16.28 14.58 16.78
C GLU A 184 -16.90 14.04 15.49
N ARG A 185 -17.92 14.73 15.00
CA ARG A 185 -18.72 14.26 13.86
C ARG A 185 -18.01 14.51 12.54
N LEU A 186 -17.66 13.43 11.82
CA LEU A 186 -17.01 13.50 10.51
C LEU A 186 -18.00 13.73 9.35
N ARG A 187 -19.28 13.44 9.60
CA ARG A 187 -20.40 13.55 8.64
C ARG A 187 -21.46 14.47 9.21
N GLN A 188 -21.46 15.73 8.77
CA GLN A 188 -22.35 16.76 9.30
C GLN A 188 -23.81 16.48 8.93
N GLU A 189 -24.75 16.92 9.76
CA GLU A 189 -26.19 16.75 9.54
C GLU A 189 -26.65 17.35 8.22
N ASN A 190 -26.04 18.46 7.81
CA ASN A 190 -26.31 19.07 6.52
C ASN A 190 -25.83 18.22 5.33
N GLY A 191 -25.23 17.04 5.51
CA GLY A 191 -24.74 16.17 4.44
C GLY A 191 -23.32 16.47 3.95
N ARG A 192 -22.56 17.35 4.61
CA ARG A 192 -21.14 17.58 4.30
C ARG A 192 -20.25 16.56 5.01
N VAL A 193 -19.17 16.16 4.36
CA VAL A 193 -18.22 15.16 4.87
C VAL A 193 -16.85 15.81 5.09
N LEU A 194 -16.25 15.60 6.25
CA LEU A 194 -14.89 16.06 6.54
C LEU A 194 -13.89 15.41 5.58
N ASN A 195 -12.95 16.20 5.07
CA ASN A 195 -11.77 15.71 4.41
C ASN A 195 -10.70 15.28 5.42
N TRP A 196 -10.92 14.14 6.09
CA TRP A 196 -9.99 13.58 7.06
C TRP A 196 -8.60 13.33 6.48
N ARG A 197 -8.51 12.95 5.20
CA ARG A 197 -7.20 12.77 4.52
C ARG A 197 -6.38 14.05 4.56
N LYS A 198 -7.02 15.19 4.30
CA LYS A 198 -6.37 16.50 4.39
C LYS A 198 -6.05 16.86 5.84
N TRP A 199 -6.98 16.62 6.76
CA TRP A 199 -6.75 16.82 8.20
C TRP A 199 -5.52 16.06 8.69
N SER A 200 -5.51 14.73 8.54
CA SER A 200 -4.41 13.84 8.96
C SER A 200 -3.11 14.12 8.23
N TRP A 201 -3.18 14.69 7.03
CA TRP A 201 -1.99 15.13 6.34
C TRP A 201 -1.42 16.41 6.96
N LEU A 202 -2.26 17.31 7.49
CA LEU A 202 -1.83 18.55 8.16
C LEU A 202 -1.37 18.29 9.60
N ASP A 203 -2.16 17.57 10.40
CA ASP A 203 -1.85 17.11 11.76
C ASP A 203 -0.70 16.08 11.71
N ALA A 204 0.53 16.54 11.92
CA ALA A 204 1.73 15.75 11.65
C ALA A 204 2.09 14.83 12.82
N ASP A 205 1.75 15.26 14.04
CA ASP A 205 2.02 14.51 15.26
C ASP A 205 0.83 13.65 15.73
N GLY A 206 -0.34 13.81 15.09
CA GLY A 206 -1.54 13.02 15.33
C GLY A 206 -2.25 13.39 16.63
N ASN A 207 -2.07 14.61 17.12
CA ASN A 207 -2.64 15.08 18.38
C ASN A 207 -4.07 15.64 18.23
N GLN A 208 -4.62 15.63 17.01
CA GLN A 208 -5.94 16.17 16.66
C GLN A 208 -6.07 17.69 16.81
N GLN A 209 -4.96 18.41 16.65
CA GLN A 209 -4.89 19.87 16.61
C GLN A 209 -3.93 20.28 15.51
N ILE A 210 -4.30 21.22 14.66
CA ILE A 210 -3.38 21.72 13.64
C ILE A 210 -2.69 22.98 14.16
N THR A 211 -1.43 22.85 14.56
CA THR A 211 -0.64 24.02 14.95
C THR A 211 -0.23 24.88 13.75
N LYS A 212 0.05 26.16 13.99
CA LYS A 212 0.57 27.06 12.94
C LYS A 212 1.82 26.50 12.25
N GLY A 213 2.70 25.85 13.01
CA GLY A 213 3.93 25.25 12.50
C GLY A 213 3.65 24.12 11.51
N GLU A 214 2.74 23.21 11.86
CA GLU A 214 2.35 22.08 11.02
C GLU A 214 1.65 22.50 9.74
N TYR A 215 0.76 23.49 9.84
CA TYR A 215 0.05 24.03 8.68
C TYR A 215 1.00 24.73 7.71
N LEU A 216 1.87 25.61 8.22
CA LEU A 216 2.81 26.37 7.39
C LEU A 216 3.94 25.52 6.81
N ALA A 217 4.30 24.39 7.44
CA ALA A 217 5.24 23.44 6.84
C ALA A 217 4.79 22.94 5.47
N ARG A 218 3.47 22.94 5.20
CA ARG A 218 2.85 22.46 3.97
C ARG A 218 2.22 23.56 3.11
N ASN A 219 1.95 24.71 3.71
CA ASN A 219 1.28 25.84 3.07
C ASN A 219 2.07 27.15 3.25
N ASN A 220 3.40 27.10 3.08
CA ASN A 220 4.32 28.22 3.33
C ASN A 220 4.17 29.38 2.33
N THR A 221 3.07 30.12 2.43
CA THR A 221 2.73 31.26 1.58
C THR A 221 2.07 32.35 2.42
N ALA A 222 2.11 33.60 1.96
CA ALA A 222 1.40 34.71 2.62
C ALA A 222 -0.12 34.46 2.71
N TRP A 223 -0.69 33.74 1.74
CA TRP A 223 -2.10 33.34 1.77
C TRP A 223 -2.36 32.25 2.82
N GLY A 224 -1.45 31.29 2.96
CA GLY A 224 -1.50 30.27 4.02
C GLY A 224 -1.46 30.91 5.41
N GLU A 225 -0.52 31.82 5.66
CA GLU A 225 -0.43 32.51 6.95
C GLU A 225 -1.70 33.32 7.27
N LYS A 226 -2.26 33.99 6.26
CA LYS A 226 -3.55 34.68 6.40
C LYS A 226 -4.68 33.70 6.73
N THR A 227 -4.78 32.59 6.00
CA THR A 227 -5.81 31.56 6.20
C THR A 227 -5.75 30.99 7.62
N PHE A 228 -4.55 30.69 8.12
CA PHE A 228 -4.39 30.22 9.50
C PHE A 228 -4.84 31.28 10.50
N THR A 229 -4.37 32.52 10.35
CA THR A 229 -4.70 33.61 11.30
C THR A 229 -6.19 33.94 11.32
N GLU A 230 -6.89 33.79 10.19
CA GLU A 230 -8.34 34.01 10.12
C GLU A 230 -9.15 32.76 10.51
N GLY A 231 -8.53 31.58 10.46
CA GLY A 231 -9.14 30.28 10.78
C GLY A 231 -9.01 29.87 12.24
N ASP A 232 -7.94 30.30 12.91
CA ASP A 232 -7.71 30.28 14.36
C ASP A 232 -8.54 31.43 14.98
N ARG A 233 -9.79 31.11 15.33
CA ARG A 233 -10.82 32.08 15.73
C ARG A 233 -10.67 32.51 17.16
N ASP A 234 -10.18 31.63 18.03
CA ASP A 234 -9.93 31.95 19.43
C ASP A 234 -8.50 32.49 19.68
N SER A 235 -7.64 32.43 18.66
CA SER A 235 -6.26 32.93 18.68
C SER A 235 -5.36 32.19 19.68
N ASP A 236 -5.62 30.90 19.92
CA ASP A 236 -4.81 30.05 20.80
C ASP A 236 -3.56 29.48 20.10
N GLY A 237 -3.43 29.66 18.78
CA GLY A 237 -2.32 29.21 17.96
C GLY A 237 -2.45 27.78 17.43
N GLN A 238 -3.62 27.18 17.64
CA GLN A 238 -4.02 25.86 17.19
C GLN A 238 -5.32 25.99 16.37
N VAL A 239 -5.68 24.90 15.71
CA VAL A 239 -6.95 24.80 14.99
C VAL A 239 -7.56 23.47 15.37
N ASP A 240 -8.69 23.55 16.04
CA ASP A 240 -9.49 22.40 16.44
C ASP A 240 -10.54 22.04 15.37
N TRP A 241 -11.40 21.08 15.70
CA TRP A 241 -12.45 20.59 14.82
C TRP A 241 -13.50 21.65 14.47
N ASP A 242 -13.93 22.42 15.45
CA ASP A 242 -14.95 23.45 15.29
C ASP A 242 -14.44 24.56 14.38
N GLU A 243 -13.19 24.95 14.55
CA GLU A 243 -12.53 25.93 13.70
C GLU A 243 -12.30 25.40 12.28
N TYR A 244 -11.87 24.14 12.14
CA TYR A 244 -11.65 23.52 10.83
C TYR A 244 -12.93 23.28 10.04
N SER A 245 -14.07 23.20 10.71
CA SER A 245 -15.38 23.17 10.06
C SER A 245 -15.73 24.45 9.30
N ASN A 246 -15.00 25.54 9.58
CA ASN A 246 -15.23 26.84 8.98
C ASN A 246 -14.93 26.86 7.46
N PRO A 247 -15.78 27.53 6.65
CA PRO A 247 -15.58 27.80 5.23
C PRO A 247 -14.18 28.24 4.78
N ILE A 248 -13.44 28.92 5.66
CA ILE A 248 -12.12 29.45 5.36
C ILE A 248 -11.12 28.33 5.04
N TRP A 249 -11.30 27.16 5.64
CA TRP A 249 -10.56 25.94 5.37
C TRP A 249 -11.10 25.27 4.10
N ARG A 250 -10.77 25.84 2.94
CA ARG A 250 -11.15 25.28 1.63
C ARG A 250 -10.82 23.79 1.55
N HIS A 251 -11.74 22.96 1.07
CA HIS A 251 -11.59 21.49 1.05
C HIS A 251 -11.38 20.83 2.42
N GLY A 252 -11.69 21.51 3.53
CA GLY A 252 -11.74 20.91 4.87
C GLY A 252 -12.98 20.05 5.05
N HIS A 253 -14.09 20.46 4.44
CA HIS A 253 -15.33 19.68 4.32
C HIS A 253 -15.85 19.76 2.88
N GLU A 254 -16.27 18.63 2.35
CA GLU A 254 -16.78 18.48 0.99
C GLU A 254 -18.30 18.33 1.02
N ASP A 255 -18.99 19.06 0.15
CA ASP A 255 -20.45 19.02 0.03
C ASP A 255 -20.86 18.00 -1.03
N VAL A 256 -20.94 16.75 -0.61
CA VAL A 256 -21.22 15.61 -1.49
C VAL A 256 -22.63 15.66 -2.09
N VAL A 257 -23.57 16.29 -1.38
CA VAL A 257 -24.93 16.51 -1.86
C VAL A 257 -24.94 17.50 -3.03
N VAL A 258 -24.21 18.61 -2.91
CA VAL A 258 -24.04 19.57 -4.03
C VAL A 258 -23.30 18.92 -5.20
N THR A 259 -22.27 18.11 -4.93
CA THR A 259 -21.58 17.37 -5.99
C THR A 259 -22.54 16.47 -6.75
N PHE A 260 -23.39 15.71 -6.05
CA PHE A 260 -24.43 14.88 -6.64
C PHE A 260 -25.41 15.69 -7.49
N CYS A 261 -26.04 16.72 -6.91
CA CYS A 261 -27.04 17.53 -7.60
C CYS A 261 -26.50 18.32 -8.80
N ASN A 262 -25.19 18.57 -8.86
CA ASN A 262 -24.54 19.22 -10.00
C ASN A 262 -24.15 18.21 -11.10
N ALA A 263 -23.92 16.95 -10.72
CA ALA A 263 -23.61 15.87 -11.65
C ALA A 263 -24.87 15.34 -12.35
N ASP A 264 -26.01 15.31 -11.65
CA ASP A 264 -27.32 15.04 -12.23
C ASP A 264 -27.76 16.22 -13.11
N THR A 265 -27.49 16.08 -14.41
CA THR A 265 -27.75 17.08 -15.45
C THR A 265 -29.07 16.85 -16.17
N ASN A 266 -29.59 15.62 -16.11
CA ASN A 266 -30.88 15.25 -16.71
C ASN A 266 -32.07 15.47 -15.73
N PHE A 267 -31.76 15.75 -14.45
CA PHE A 267 -32.68 16.02 -13.35
C PHE A 267 -33.61 14.84 -13.01
N ASP A 268 -33.17 13.61 -13.18
CA ASP A 268 -33.96 12.43 -12.85
C ASP A 268 -33.85 12.02 -11.36
N GLY A 269 -32.87 12.57 -10.63
CA GLY A 269 -32.59 12.28 -9.23
C GLY A 269 -31.61 11.13 -9.02
N LEU A 270 -31.01 10.63 -10.10
CA LEU A 270 -30.04 9.55 -10.11
C LEU A 270 -28.77 10.03 -10.81
N MET A 271 -27.66 9.32 -10.61
CA MET A 271 -26.41 9.60 -11.29
C MET A 271 -26.03 8.42 -12.16
N ASP A 272 -26.11 8.59 -13.47
CA ASP A 272 -25.70 7.57 -14.42
C ASP A 272 -24.17 7.53 -14.64
N ALA A 273 -23.70 6.56 -15.43
CA ALA A 273 -22.27 6.39 -15.70
C ALA A 273 -21.63 7.59 -16.42
N GLU A 274 -22.37 8.31 -17.27
CA GLU A 274 -21.87 9.48 -18.01
C GLU A 274 -21.76 10.70 -17.10
N GLU A 275 -22.78 10.92 -16.27
CA GLU A 275 -22.82 11.96 -15.25
C GLU A 275 -21.73 11.75 -14.20
N LEU A 276 -21.59 10.52 -13.70
CA LEU A 276 -20.52 10.15 -12.77
C LEU A 276 -19.14 10.34 -13.38
N ALA A 277 -18.94 9.97 -14.64
CA ALA A 277 -17.66 10.16 -15.33
C ALA A 277 -17.32 11.64 -15.52
N THR A 278 -18.31 12.48 -15.83
CA THR A 278 -18.15 13.92 -16.01
C THR A 278 -17.83 14.63 -14.70
N ALA A 279 -18.46 14.21 -13.60
CA ALA A 279 -18.19 14.73 -12.26
C ALA A 279 -16.85 14.26 -11.68
N THR A 280 -16.27 13.18 -12.22
CA THR A 280 -15.05 12.56 -11.70
C THR A 280 -13.77 13.11 -12.36
N PRO A 281 -12.82 13.67 -11.59
CA PRO A 281 -11.54 14.13 -12.13
C PRO A 281 -10.76 13.02 -12.86
N ALA A 282 -10.03 13.38 -13.92
CA ALA A 282 -9.30 12.43 -14.79
C ALA A 282 -8.45 11.38 -14.04
N TRP A 283 -7.79 11.78 -12.94
CA TRP A 283 -6.95 10.89 -12.15
C TRP A 283 -7.73 9.84 -11.33
N ARG A 284 -9.04 10.04 -11.11
CA ARG A 284 -9.96 9.09 -10.47
C ARG A 284 -10.74 8.24 -11.47
N GLN A 285 -10.78 8.61 -12.75
CA GLN A 285 -11.61 7.93 -13.75
C GLN A 285 -11.29 6.45 -13.92
N ARG A 286 -10.06 6.02 -13.61
CA ARG A 286 -9.67 4.58 -13.61
C ARG A 286 -10.54 3.71 -12.69
N ALA A 287 -11.20 4.31 -11.70
CA ALA A 287 -12.04 3.62 -10.73
C ALA A 287 -13.52 3.54 -11.15
N LEU A 288 -13.96 4.29 -12.17
CA LEU A 288 -15.37 4.31 -12.57
C LEU A 288 -15.96 2.93 -12.86
N PRO A 289 -15.27 2.02 -13.59
CA PRO A 289 -15.84 0.72 -13.94
C PRO A 289 -16.14 -0.19 -12.73
N MET A 290 -15.44 0.01 -11.61
CA MET A 290 -15.61 -0.77 -10.39
C MET A 290 -16.57 -0.13 -9.39
N ILE A 291 -16.81 1.18 -9.49
CA ILE A 291 -17.64 1.90 -8.52
C ILE A 291 -19.13 1.63 -8.74
N LEU A 292 -19.63 1.89 -9.95
CA LEU A 292 -21.07 1.82 -10.19
C LEU A 292 -21.63 0.40 -9.92
N PRO A 293 -21.02 -0.70 -10.40
CA PRO A 293 -21.51 -2.05 -10.10
C PRO A 293 -21.38 -2.48 -8.62
N ALA A 294 -20.58 -1.79 -7.81
CA ALA A 294 -20.33 -2.15 -6.41
C ALA A 294 -21.22 -1.40 -5.41
N PHE A 295 -21.79 -0.26 -5.83
CA PHE A 295 -22.57 0.64 -4.97
C PHE A 295 -23.97 0.94 -5.53
N ASP A 296 -24.36 0.29 -6.62
CA ASP A 296 -25.72 0.23 -7.15
C ASP A 296 -26.46 -0.91 -6.44
N ASP A 297 -27.17 -0.58 -5.36
CA ASP A 297 -27.79 -1.54 -4.43
C ASP A 297 -29.08 -2.11 -5.01
N ASP A 298 -29.81 -1.34 -5.81
CA ASP A 298 -31.06 -1.77 -6.44
C ASP A 298 -30.88 -2.36 -7.87
N GLY A 299 -29.69 -2.19 -8.45
CA GLY A 299 -29.30 -2.78 -9.74
C GLY A 299 -29.89 -2.04 -10.94
N ASP A 300 -30.27 -0.78 -10.80
CA ASP A 300 -30.86 0.02 -11.87
C ASP A 300 -29.83 0.60 -12.85
N GLY A 301 -28.54 0.43 -12.56
CA GLY A 301 -27.41 0.90 -13.37
C GLY A 301 -27.05 2.37 -13.10
N LYS A 302 -27.53 2.97 -12.01
CA LYS A 302 -27.27 4.34 -11.58
C LYS A 302 -26.97 4.37 -10.09
N LEU A 303 -26.62 5.55 -9.59
CA LEU A 303 -26.48 5.80 -8.15
C LEU A 303 -27.53 6.81 -7.70
N SER A 304 -28.32 6.42 -6.72
CA SER A 304 -29.12 7.33 -5.88
C SER A 304 -28.22 8.17 -4.97
N LEU A 305 -28.78 9.24 -4.37
CA LEU A 305 -28.04 10.09 -3.44
C LEU A 305 -27.51 9.30 -2.21
N PRO A 306 -28.28 8.41 -1.55
CA PRO A 306 -27.75 7.55 -0.49
C PRO A 306 -26.57 6.67 -0.93
N GLU A 307 -26.69 5.98 -2.06
CA GLU A 307 -25.63 5.13 -2.62
C GLU A 307 -24.36 5.92 -2.92
N TYR A 308 -24.51 7.10 -3.54
CA TYR A 308 -23.38 8.00 -3.80
C TYR A 308 -22.69 8.48 -2.51
N ARG A 309 -23.45 8.67 -1.42
CA ARG A 309 -22.90 9.09 -0.10
C ARG A 309 -22.19 7.96 0.65
N VAL A 310 -22.51 6.69 0.35
CA VAL A 310 -21.77 5.51 0.82
C VAL A 310 -20.55 5.24 -0.06
N CYS A 311 -20.66 5.52 -1.35
CA CYS A 311 -19.61 5.30 -2.34
C CYS A 311 -18.28 6.01 -1.98
N PRO A 312 -17.12 5.40 -2.29
CA PRO A 312 -15.80 5.97 -2.08
C PRO A 312 -15.57 7.35 -2.73
N PHE A 313 -16.31 7.71 -3.79
CA PHE A 313 -16.25 9.06 -4.37
C PHE A 313 -16.88 10.14 -3.50
N GLY A 314 -17.93 9.81 -2.75
CA GLY A 314 -18.55 10.66 -1.73
C GLY A 314 -17.82 10.62 -0.38
N ASN A 315 -16.69 9.90 -0.28
CA ASN A 315 -16.00 9.70 0.99
C ASN A 315 -14.56 10.22 0.97
N PHE A 316 -14.26 11.12 1.92
CA PHE A 316 -12.94 11.75 2.06
C PHE A 316 -12.15 11.29 3.29
N LEU A 317 -12.61 10.20 3.90
CA LEU A 317 -12.04 9.61 5.11
C LEU A 317 -10.91 8.64 4.81
N CYS A 318 -11.09 7.82 3.77
CA CYS A 318 -10.14 6.78 3.39
C CYS A 318 -9.39 7.08 2.10
N SER A 319 -8.12 6.66 2.05
CA SER A 319 -7.28 6.69 0.85
C SER A 319 -7.42 5.40 0.03
N TRP A 320 -8.66 5.04 -0.28
CA TRP A 320 -9.01 3.82 -1.03
C TRP A 320 -8.39 3.80 -2.45
N GLU A 321 -8.20 4.97 -3.05
CA GLU A 321 -7.62 5.17 -4.38
C GLU A 321 -6.10 4.90 -4.48
N GLN A 322 -5.44 4.61 -3.34
CA GLN A 322 -4.05 4.18 -3.34
C GLN A 322 -3.88 2.89 -4.13
N VAL A 323 -2.80 2.82 -4.90
CA VAL A 323 -2.46 1.61 -5.66
C VAL A 323 -2.23 0.46 -4.69
N LYS A 324 -3.07 -0.58 -4.82
CA LYS A 324 -2.93 -1.83 -4.09
C LYS A 324 -2.00 -2.77 -4.85
N ARG A 325 -1.31 -3.64 -4.11
CA ARG A 325 -0.38 -4.62 -4.67
C ARG A 325 -0.70 -5.98 -4.10
N ASP A 326 -0.82 -6.95 -4.99
CA ASP A 326 -0.78 -8.37 -4.66
C ASP A 326 0.63 -8.68 -4.15
N THR A 327 0.77 -8.76 -2.84
CA THR A 327 2.04 -8.84 -2.12
C THR A 327 2.46 -10.28 -1.89
N ASP A 328 1.50 -11.21 -1.76
CA ASP A 328 1.78 -12.64 -1.64
C ASP A 328 1.82 -13.39 -2.98
N ARG A 329 1.46 -12.70 -4.07
CA ARG A 329 1.56 -13.12 -5.48
C ARG A 329 0.60 -14.23 -5.85
N ASP A 330 -0.57 -14.25 -5.22
CA ASP A 330 -1.64 -15.22 -5.51
C ASP A 330 -2.62 -14.72 -6.59
N ARG A 331 -2.35 -13.54 -7.17
CA ARG A 331 -3.10 -12.87 -8.26
C ARG A 331 -4.50 -12.38 -7.89
N ARG A 332 -4.77 -12.26 -6.61
CA ARG A 332 -5.97 -11.66 -6.04
C ARG A 332 -5.53 -10.76 -4.88
N LEU A 333 -6.44 -9.97 -4.34
CA LEU A 333 -6.18 -9.22 -3.12
C LEU A 333 -6.97 -9.81 -1.96
N SER A 334 -6.26 -10.12 -0.90
CA SER A 334 -6.84 -10.26 0.42
C SER A 334 -7.25 -8.89 0.99
N PHE A 335 -8.11 -8.89 2.02
CA PHE A 335 -8.36 -7.67 2.79
C PHE A 335 -7.08 -7.13 3.46
N ALA A 336 -6.13 -8.00 3.81
CA ALA A 336 -4.86 -7.61 4.40
C ALA A 336 -3.97 -6.77 3.46
N GLU A 337 -4.06 -7.01 2.14
CA GLU A 337 -3.37 -6.26 1.10
C GLU A 337 -4.15 -5.02 0.64
N TYR A 338 -5.48 -5.08 0.72
CA TYR A 338 -6.35 -3.94 0.44
C TYR A 338 -6.26 -2.86 1.54
N ALA A 339 -6.28 -3.26 2.81
CA ALA A 339 -6.30 -2.33 3.94
C ALA A 339 -4.98 -1.53 4.04
N TYR A 340 -5.07 -0.20 3.98
CA TYR A 340 -3.90 0.67 4.00
C TYR A 340 -3.69 1.33 5.38
N ASP A 341 -4.78 1.76 6.03
CA ASP A 341 -4.76 2.26 7.41
C ASP A 341 -5.30 1.16 8.32
N LYS A 342 -4.41 0.59 9.14
CA LYS A 342 -4.75 -0.52 10.05
C LYS A 342 -5.18 -0.03 11.43
N GLN A 343 -5.33 1.29 11.62
CA GLN A 343 -5.66 1.93 12.88
C GLN A 343 -6.98 2.69 12.82
N ASN A 344 -7.27 3.38 11.71
CA ASN A 344 -8.52 4.14 11.55
C ASN A 344 -9.41 3.58 10.45
N PHE A 345 -10.72 3.72 10.65
CA PHE A 345 -11.77 3.42 9.65
C PHE A 345 -11.69 2.01 9.05
N LEU A 346 -11.26 1.04 9.85
CA LEU A 346 -11.04 -0.33 9.39
C LEU A 346 -12.34 -0.99 8.90
N LEU A 347 -13.48 -0.70 9.54
CA LEU A 347 -14.79 -1.21 9.11
C LEU A 347 -15.27 -0.54 7.83
N LEU A 348 -15.01 0.75 7.64
CA LEU A 348 -15.27 1.44 6.38
C LEU A 348 -14.46 0.84 5.22
N GLN A 349 -13.18 0.55 5.45
CA GLN A 349 -12.35 -0.14 4.45
C GLN A 349 -12.87 -1.55 4.17
N ARG A 350 -13.31 -2.28 5.20
CA ARG A 350 -13.88 -3.62 5.06
C ARG A 350 -15.21 -3.61 4.30
N LEU A 351 -16.06 -2.62 4.54
CA LEU A 351 -17.28 -2.36 3.78
C LEU A 351 -16.94 -2.22 2.30
N TYR A 352 -15.97 -1.37 1.95
CA TYR A 352 -15.57 -1.19 0.54
C TYR A 352 -14.99 -2.45 -0.08
N PHE A 353 -14.11 -3.17 0.63
CA PHE A 353 -13.59 -4.44 0.15
C PHE A 353 -14.73 -5.39 -0.21
N HIS A 354 -15.72 -5.55 0.68
CA HIS A 354 -16.84 -6.43 0.43
C HIS A 354 -17.76 -5.95 -0.69
N ARG A 355 -17.97 -4.63 -0.84
CA ARG A 355 -18.72 -4.06 -1.96
C ARG A 355 -18.05 -4.32 -3.31
N PHE A 356 -16.72 -4.30 -3.36
CA PHE A 356 -15.96 -4.64 -4.57
C PHE A 356 -15.89 -6.16 -4.83
N ASP A 357 -15.93 -6.99 -3.79
CA ASP A 357 -15.99 -8.47 -3.87
C ASP A 357 -17.40 -8.91 -4.28
N ARG A 358 -17.62 -8.97 -5.59
CA ARG A 358 -18.96 -9.12 -6.19
C ARG A 358 -19.41 -10.57 -6.21
N ASP A 359 -18.48 -11.52 -6.23
CA ASP A 359 -18.80 -12.94 -6.15
C ASP A 359 -18.83 -13.47 -4.71
N GLY A 360 -18.36 -12.68 -3.74
CA GLY A 360 -18.42 -12.95 -2.31
C GLY A 360 -17.45 -14.05 -1.89
N ASP A 361 -16.39 -14.31 -2.67
CA ASP A 361 -15.41 -15.35 -2.38
C ASP A 361 -14.37 -14.93 -1.32
N GLY A 362 -14.40 -13.66 -0.90
CA GLY A 362 -13.51 -13.09 0.10
C GLY A 362 -12.22 -12.49 -0.46
N TRP A 363 -12.08 -12.39 -1.78
CA TRP A 363 -10.92 -11.87 -2.49
C TRP A 363 -11.33 -10.86 -3.54
N LEU A 364 -10.39 -9.99 -3.97
CA LEU A 364 -10.62 -9.12 -5.11
C LEU A 364 -9.79 -9.58 -6.30
N THR A 365 -10.45 -9.82 -7.43
CA THR A 365 -9.83 -10.03 -8.73
C THR A 365 -9.56 -8.70 -9.44
N GLN A 366 -8.76 -8.71 -10.51
CA GLN A 366 -8.52 -7.52 -11.32
C GLN A 366 -9.78 -7.03 -12.07
N GLU A 367 -10.82 -7.87 -12.17
CA GLU A 367 -12.11 -7.50 -12.75
C GLU A 367 -12.98 -6.70 -11.74
N GLU A 368 -12.83 -7.02 -10.45
CA GLU A 368 -13.56 -6.38 -9.36
C GLU A 368 -12.89 -5.10 -8.86
N PHE A 369 -11.56 -5.12 -8.76
CA PHE A 369 -10.80 -3.99 -8.26
C PHE A 369 -9.45 -3.85 -8.97
N ALA A 370 -9.09 -2.62 -9.34
CA ALA A 370 -7.83 -2.37 -10.03
C ALA A 370 -6.63 -2.41 -9.05
N PHE A 371 -5.74 -3.39 -9.21
CA PHE A 371 -4.49 -3.50 -8.46
C PHE A 371 -3.30 -3.96 -9.29
N GLU A 372 -2.10 -3.70 -8.78
CA GLU A 372 -0.84 -4.12 -9.41
C GLU A 372 -0.43 -5.51 -8.95
N LEU A 373 -0.20 -6.42 -9.89
CA LEU A 373 0.48 -7.68 -9.62
C LEU A 373 1.94 -7.39 -9.29
N GLN A 374 2.45 -7.91 -8.17
CA GLN A 374 3.86 -7.81 -7.90
C GLN A 374 4.64 -8.71 -8.87
N PRO A 375 5.61 -8.18 -9.64
CA PRO A 375 6.33 -8.97 -10.63
C PRO A 375 7.13 -10.07 -9.94
N SER A 376 7.02 -11.30 -10.46
CA SER A 376 7.87 -12.41 -10.01
C SER A 376 9.31 -12.12 -10.41
N HIS A 377 10.26 -12.26 -9.50
CA HIS A 377 11.64 -12.35 -9.93
C HIS A 377 11.81 -13.59 -10.82
N ALA A 378 12.61 -13.45 -11.87
CA ALA A 378 12.84 -14.51 -12.84
C ALA A 378 14.32 -14.57 -13.23
N LEU A 379 14.72 -15.76 -13.68
CA LEU A 379 16.02 -16.01 -14.25
C LEU A 379 15.98 -15.82 -15.76
N TYR A 380 16.85 -14.95 -16.23
CA TYR A 380 17.08 -14.66 -17.64
C TYR A 380 18.48 -15.08 -18.04
N ARG A 381 18.68 -15.32 -19.32
CA ARG A 381 20.00 -15.50 -19.90
C ARG A 381 20.16 -14.68 -21.17
N LEU A 382 21.35 -14.12 -21.34
CA LEU A 382 21.79 -13.37 -22.51
C LEU A 382 23.03 -14.06 -23.10
N SER A 383 23.03 -14.34 -24.39
CA SER A 383 24.24 -14.86 -25.05
C SER A 383 25.34 -13.80 -25.03
N VAL A 384 26.60 -14.19 -24.86
CA VAL A 384 27.72 -13.21 -24.74
C VAL A 384 27.88 -12.30 -25.96
N ASP A 385 27.40 -12.73 -27.13
CA ASP A 385 27.36 -11.93 -28.37
C ASP A 385 26.17 -10.95 -28.43
N GLY A 386 25.28 -10.94 -27.43
CA GLY A 386 24.09 -10.10 -27.33
C GLY A 386 22.93 -10.51 -28.25
N SER A 387 23.06 -11.62 -28.99
CA SER A 387 22.09 -12.01 -30.03
C SER A 387 20.81 -12.68 -29.51
N LYS A 388 20.85 -13.24 -28.30
CA LYS A 388 19.74 -14.00 -27.72
C LYS A 388 19.53 -13.68 -26.25
N PHE A 389 18.38 -13.05 -25.95
CA PHE A 389 17.88 -12.79 -24.60
C PHE A 389 16.61 -13.59 -24.36
N GLU A 390 16.56 -14.39 -23.28
CA GLU A 390 15.35 -15.14 -22.94
C GLU A 390 15.20 -15.37 -21.44
N ARG A 391 13.94 -15.36 -20.98
CA ARG A 391 13.55 -15.88 -19.66
C ARG A 391 13.55 -17.39 -19.73
N PHE A 392 14.32 -18.06 -18.88
CA PHE A 392 14.38 -19.53 -18.87
C PHE A 392 13.78 -20.15 -17.60
N TRP A 393 13.55 -19.35 -16.54
CA TRP A 393 12.86 -19.82 -15.34
C TRP A 393 12.16 -18.68 -14.60
N SER A 394 11.02 -18.97 -13.99
CA SER A 394 10.26 -18.07 -13.10
C SER A 394 9.41 -18.89 -12.14
N ASN A 395 9.20 -18.40 -10.93
CA ASN A 395 8.27 -19.01 -9.98
C ASN A 395 7.55 -17.90 -9.20
N GLU A 396 6.22 -17.85 -9.34
CA GLU A 396 5.39 -16.83 -8.69
C GLU A 396 5.47 -16.90 -7.16
N LYS A 397 5.70 -18.09 -6.60
CA LYS A 397 5.78 -18.35 -5.16
C LYS A 397 7.13 -18.06 -4.52
N LEU A 398 8.18 -17.76 -5.30
CA LEU A 398 9.53 -17.50 -4.78
C LEU A 398 9.86 -16.02 -4.95
N PRO A 399 9.58 -15.19 -3.93
CA PRO A 399 9.34 -13.80 -4.19
C PRO A 399 10.61 -12.98 -4.44
N ASP A 400 11.69 -13.26 -3.72
CA ASP A 400 12.89 -12.42 -3.70
C ASP A 400 14.17 -13.25 -3.74
N GLY A 401 14.49 -13.76 -4.92
CA GLY A 401 15.76 -14.42 -5.18
C GLY A 401 16.88 -13.45 -5.57
N GLY A 402 18.13 -13.85 -5.33
CA GLY A 402 19.35 -13.13 -5.73
C GLY A 402 20.59 -14.05 -5.80
N SER A 403 21.72 -13.47 -6.19
CA SER A 403 23.01 -14.15 -6.34
C SER A 403 22.96 -15.44 -7.18
N PRO A 404 22.44 -15.40 -8.43
CA PRO A 404 22.32 -16.59 -9.24
C PRO A 404 23.69 -17.13 -9.67
N GLU A 405 23.84 -18.44 -9.60
CA GLU A 405 25.09 -19.10 -9.92
C GLU A 405 24.88 -20.44 -10.63
N MET A 406 25.50 -20.57 -11.81
CA MET A 406 25.43 -21.79 -12.62
C MET A 406 26.45 -22.81 -12.13
N SER A 407 26.04 -24.08 -12.02
CA SER A 407 26.95 -25.19 -11.75
C SER A 407 27.98 -25.35 -12.89
N PRO A 408 29.19 -25.87 -12.59
CA PRO A 408 30.23 -26.05 -13.62
C PRO A 408 29.81 -26.92 -14.82
N ASP A 409 28.87 -27.84 -14.63
CA ASP A 409 28.32 -28.69 -15.69
C ASP A 409 27.11 -28.06 -16.42
N GLY A 410 26.67 -26.88 -16.02
CA GLY A 410 25.57 -26.12 -16.63
C GLY A 410 24.16 -26.67 -16.36
N LYS A 411 24.02 -27.67 -15.49
CA LYS A 411 22.72 -28.33 -15.24
C LYS A 411 21.88 -27.66 -14.17
N TRP A 412 22.52 -26.94 -13.25
CA TRP A 412 21.86 -26.39 -12.07
C TRP A 412 22.15 -24.90 -11.94
N VAL A 413 21.15 -24.15 -11.49
CA VAL A 413 21.35 -22.80 -10.96
C VAL A 413 21.05 -22.81 -9.48
N LEU A 414 21.98 -22.29 -8.68
CA LEU A 414 21.72 -21.93 -7.29
C LEU A 414 21.38 -20.44 -7.22
N PHE A 415 20.50 -20.08 -6.32
CA PHE A 415 20.29 -18.69 -5.91
C PHE A 415 19.80 -18.67 -4.46
N ASP A 416 19.92 -17.53 -3.81
CA ASP A 416 19.38 -17.36 -2.46
C ASP A 416 18.02 -16.68 -2.47
N ASP A 417 17.08 -17.23 -1.71
CA ASP A 417 15.83 -16.59 -1.31
C ASP A 417 16.11 -15.81 -0.02
N TYR A 418 16.30 -14.50 -0.17
CA TYR A 418 16.76 -13.64 0.92
C TYR A 418 15.77 -13.60 2.10
N PRO A 419 14.46 -13.39 1.91
CA PRO A 419 13.48 -13.43 3.00
C PRO A 419 13.45 -14.74 3.77
N ARG A 420 13.58 -15.89 3.08
CA ARG A 420 13.56 -17.22 3.73
C ARG A 420 14.94 -17.66 4.23
N GLY A 421 16.02 -16.96 3.86
CA GLY A 421 17.40 -17.33 4.18
C GLY A 421 17.78 -18.72 3.67
N THR A 422 17.33 -19.06 2.46
CA THR A 422 17.40 -20.42 1.90
C THR A 422 18.05 -20.42 0.52
N ILE A 423 18.98 -21.33 0.29
CA ILE A 423 19.51 -21.61 -1.05
C ILE A 423 18.49 -22.48 -1.78
N VAL A 424 18.07 -22.03 -2.95
CA VAL A 424 17.20 -22.76 -3.87
C VAL A 424 18.06 -23.29 -5.01
N ARG A 425 17.79 -24.53 -5.43
CA ARG A 425 18.41 -25.15 -6.60
C ARG A 425 17.36 -25.35 -7.68
N VAL A 426 17.69 -24.98 -8.91
CA VAL A 426 16.84 -25.16 -10.09
C VAL A 426 17.57 -25.98 -11.15
N GLU A 427 16.91 -27.02 -11.65
CA GLU A 427 17.38 -27.75 -12.83
C GLU A 427 17.09 -26.94 -14.11
N VAL A 428 18.11 -26.65 -14.90
CA VAL A 428 18.00 -25.75 -16.06
C VAL A 428 17.08 -26.30 -17.15
N GLU A 429 17.05 -27.62 -17.36
CA GLU A 429 16.25 -28.23 -18.44
C GLU A 429 14.77 -28.39 -18.08
N THR A 430 14.47 -28.79 -16.84
CA THR A 430 13.09 -29.08 -16.41
C THR A 430 12.42 -27.91 -15.69
N GLY A 431 13.21 -26.97 -15.17
CA GLY A 431 12.75 -25.89 -14.30
C GLY A 431 12.36 -26.34 -12.90
N LEU A 432 12.60 -27.60 -12.53
CA LEU A 432 12.30 -28.11 -11.20
C LEU A 432 13.14 -27.38 -10.15
N ALA A 433 12.45 -26.74 -9.21
CA ALA A 433 13.05 -25.97 -8.13
C ALA A 433 12.84 -26.67 -6.78
N GLU A 434 13.87 -26.69 -5.94
CA GLU A 434 13.77 -27.21 -4.57
C GLU A 434 14.60 -26.37 -3.59
N ASP A 435 14.13 -26.27 -2.35
CA ASP A 435 14.89 -25.70 -1.25
C ASP A 435 16.03 -26.66 -0.88
N LEU A 436 17.27 -26.21 -1.03
CA LEU A 436 18.46 -27.07 -0.87
C LEU A 436 18.99 -27.04 0.57
N CYS A 437 19.23 -25.86 1.14
CA CYS A 437 19.69 -25.69 2.52
C CYS A 437 19.55 -24.24 3.01
N LYS A 438 19.69 -23.98 4.32
CA LYS A 438 19.76 -22.62 4.87
C LYS A 438 21.09 -21.94 4.53
N GLY A 439 21.04 -20.75 3.95
CA GLY A 439 22.19 -20.02 3.43
C GLY A 439 21.81 -18.88 2.50
N LEU A 440 22.76 -17.99 2.25
CA LEU A 440 22.68 -16.92 1.26
C LEU A 440 23.96 -16.91 0.40
N MET A 441 23.88 -16.30 -0.78
CA MET A 441 25.02 -16.06 -1.68
C MET A 441 25.83 -17.32 -1.99
N PRO A 442 25.26 -18.28 -2.74
CA PRO A 442 25.98 -19.49 -3.12
C PRO A 442 27.21 -19.15 -3.98
N SER A 443 28.27 -19.96 -3.83
CA SER A 443 29.42 -19.95 -4.74
C SER A 443 29.96 -21.36 -5.03
N TRP A 444 29.87 -21.88 -6.25
CA TRP A 444 30.24 -23.23 -6.67
C TRP A 444 31.74 -23.43 -6.69
N SER A 445 32.17 -24.60 -6.21
CA SER A 445 33.51 -25.10 -6.48
C SER A 445 33.68 -25.46 -7.95
N ALA A 446 34.90 -25.30 -8.48
CA ALA A 446 35.21 -25.57 -9.88
C ALA A 446 34.91 -27.02 -10.33
N ASP A 447 34.95 -27.98 -9.40
CA ASP A 447 34.63 -29.40 -9.64
C ASP A 447 33.14 -29.75 -9.48
N GLY A 448 32.31 -28.79 -9.06
CA GLY A 448 30.87 -28.96 -8.83
C GLY A 448 30.49 -29.84 -7.64
N ARG A 449 31.44 -30.22 -6.77
CA ARG A 449 31.16 -31.10 -5.62
C ARG A 449 30.68 -30.35 -4.39
N HIS A 450 31.02 -29.07 -4.29
CA HIS A 450 30.70 -28.23 -3.15
C HIS A 450 30.26 -26.83 -3.60
N PHE A 451 29.69 -26.07 -2.69
CA PHE A 451 29.51 -24.64 -2.83
C PHE A 451 29.75 -23.94 -1.49
N ALA A 452 30.16 -22.69 -1.51
CA ALA A 452 30.22 -21.84 -0.33
C ALA A 452 28.91 -21.09 -0.12
N ILE A 453 28.61 -20.74 1.13
CA ILE A 453 27.46 -19.91 1.52
C ILE A 453 27.81 -18.96 2.65
N SER A 454 26.95 -17.96 2.86
CA SER A 454 26.92 -17.10 4.04
C SER A 454 25.69 -17.39 4.91
N SER A 455 25.90 -17.69 6.19
CA SER A 455 24.84 -17.93 7.19
C SER A 455 25.44 -17.91 8.60
N GLY A 456 25.43 -16.73 9.25
CA GLY A 456 26.10 -16.50 10.54
C GLY A 456 27.63 -16.59 10.48
N GLY A 457 28.21 -16.55 9.29
CA GLY A 457 29.60 -16.86 8.95
C GLY A 457 29.66 -17.45 7.55
N VAL A 458 30.85 -17.86 7.10
CA VAL A 458 31.05 -18.53 5.81
C VAL A 458 31.29 -20.03 5.98
N SER A 459 30.66 -20.82 5.11
CA SER A 459 30.69 -22.28 5.16
C SER A 459 30.86 -22.89 3.78
N ILE A 460 31.43 -24.08 3.73
CA ILE A 460 31.42 -24.97 2.55
C ILE A 460 30.32 -26.02 2.77
N VAL A 461 29.53 -26.28 1.74
CA VAL A 461 28.41 -27.21 1.73
C VAL A 461 28.59 -28.19 0.57
N ASP A 462 28.22 -29.45 0.75
CA ASP A 462 28.16 -30.43 -0.34
C ASP A 462 27.11 -30.02 -1.39
N ALA A 463 27.34 -30.36 -2.67
CA ALA A 463 26.45 -30.02 -3.78
C ALA A 463 24.97 -30.45 -3.61
N ASN A 464 24.70 -31.40 -2.71
CA ASN A 464 23.35 -31.86 -2.38
C ASN A 464 22.71 -31.12 -1.18
N GLY A 465 23.35 -30.09 -0.63
CA GLY A 465 22.86 -29.33 0.52
C GLY A 465 23.05 -29.98 1.89
N GLY A 466 23.67 -31.17 1.94
CA GLY A 466 23.77 -31.99 3.15
C GLY A 466 24.84 -31.52 4.14
N ASN A 467 26.08 -31.99 3.96
CA ASN A 467 27.15 -31.68 4.90
C ASN A 467 27.56 -30.22 4.80
N ARG A 468 27.76 -29.58 5.96
CA ARG A 468 28.16 -28.17 6.07
C ARG A 468 29.34 -28.03 7.03
N ARG A 469 30.36 -27.28 6.62
CA ARG A 469 31.54 -26.94 7.43
C ARG A 469 31.78 -25.43 7.42
N SER A 470 31.59 -24.77 8.55
CA SER A 470 32.00 -23.38 8.75
C SER A 470 33.52 -23.26 8.84
N PHE A 471 34.10 -22.23 8.23
CA PHE A 471 35.56 -22.00 8.26
C PHE A 471 35.96 -20.59 8.71
N ALA A 472 35.06 -19.60 8.66
CA ALA A 472 35.30 -18.27 9.20
C ALA A 472 34.00 -17.54 9.55
N ASN A 473 34.08 -16.51 10.39
CA ASN A 473 32.96 -15.63 10.75
C ASN A 473 32.79 -14.46 9.75
N GLY A 474 33.07 -14.72 8.47
CA GLY A 474 32.99 -13.72 7.39
C GLY A 474 31.62 -13.68 6.70
N TRP A 475 31.58 -12.96 5.58
CA TRP A 475 30.39 -12.85 4.72
C TRP A 475 30.75 -12.79 3.23
N GLY A 476 29.85 -13.24 2.36
CA GLY A 476 30.02 -13.19 0.91
C GLY A 476 31.10 -14.10 0.36
N ALA A 477 31.10 -15.38 0.76
CA ALA A 477 32.08 -16.33 0.26
C ALA A 477 31.98 -16.52 -1.26
N GLN A 478 33.10 -16.45 -1.98
CA GLN A 478 33.20 -16.65 -3.42
C GLN A 478 34.39 -17.54 -3.76
N TRP A 479 34.13 -18.69 -4.38
CA TRP A 479 35.14 -19.64 -4.82
C TRP A 479 35.98 -19.07 -5.97
N SER A 480 37.28 -19.37 -5.94
CA SER A 480 38.18 -19.06 -7.05
C SER A 480 37.89 -19.97 -8.25
N PRO A 481 38.11 -19.51 -9.49
CA PRO A 481 37.88 -20.30 -10.70
C PRO A 481 38.67 -21.62 -10.75
N ASP A 482 39.82 -21.69 -10.06
CA ASP A 482 40.67 -22.88 -10.00
C ASP A 482 40.34 -23.84 -8.85
N GLY A 483 39.39 -23.48 -7.98
CA GLY A 483 38.98 -24.32 -6.87
C GLY A 483 39.88 -24.30 -5.63
N LYS A 484 40.93 -23.49 -5.61
CA LYS A 484 41.93 -23.57 -4.53
C LYS A 484 41.69 -22.60 -3.38
N SER A 485 40.90 -21.56 -3.62
CA SER A 485 40.70 -20.49 -2.65
C SER A 485 39.24 -20.06 -2.58
N ILE A 486 38.84 -19.53 -1.42
CA ILE A 486 37.54 -18.91 -1.22
C ILE A 486 37.77 -17.50 -0.65
N ALA A 487 37.35 -16.48 -1.39
CA ALA A 487 37.40 -15.11 -0.92
C ALA A 487 36.18 -14.77 -0.08
N TYR A 488 36.33 -13.93 0.94
CA TYR A 488 35.23 -13.46 1.77
C TYR A 488 35.57 -12.13 2.44
N THR A 489 34.56 -11.40 2.88
CA THR A 489 34.72 -10.16 3.64
C THR A 489 34.70 -10.45 5.15
N LEU A 490 35.58 -9.78 5.91
CA LEU A 490 35.62 -9.86 7.37
C LEU A 490 36.27 -8.61 7.94
N ASN A 491 35.66 -8.01 8.97
CA ASN A 491 36.19 -6.83 9.68
C ASN A 491 36.57 -5.65 8.79
N GLY A 492 35.81 -5.45 7.70
CA GLY A 492 36.06 -4.40 6.72
C GLY A 492 37.25 -4.65 5.79
N GLY A 493 37.81 -5.86 5.79
CA GLY A 493 38.85 -6.31 4.86
C GLY A 493 38.40 -7.48 3.98
N LEU A 494 39.22 -7.79 2.98
CA LEU A 494 39.12 -8.94 2.09
C LEU A 494 40.07 -10.04 2.56
N TRP A 495 39.56 -11.26 2.64
CA TRP A 495 40.29 -12.44 3.10
C TRP A 495 40.21 -13.54 2.05
N ALA A 496 41.20 -14.43 2.05
CA ALA A 496 41.23 -15.64 1.23
C ALA A 496 41.47 -16.86 2.12
N TYR A 497 40.58 -17.84 2.02
CA TYR A 497 40.71 -19.16 2.64
C TYR A 497 41.32 -20.13 1.62
N ASP A 498 42.41 -20.78 1.99
CA ASP A 498 43.02 -21.84 1.19
C ASP A 498 42.36 -23.19 1.53
N VAL A 499 41.81 -23.84 0.50
CA VAL A 499 40.95 -25.03 0.67
C VAL A 499 41.78 -26.25 1.11
N GLU A 500 43.03 -26.36 0.66
CA GLU A 500 43.90 -27.50 0.93
C GLU A 500 44.50 -27.47 2.35
N SER A 501 45.10 -26.34 2.72
CA SER A 501 45.72 -26.14 4.04
C SER A 501 44.70 -25.82 5.14
N GLY A 502 43.52 -25.33 4.76
CA GLY A 502 42.50 -24.88 5.69
C GLY A 502 42.85 -23.60 6.45
N GLN A 503 43.76 -22.79 5.92
CA GLN A 503 44.18 -21.53 6.53
C GLN A 503 43.61 -20.32 5.79
N SER A 504 43.28 -19.27 6.53
CA SER A 504 42.91 -17.98 5.96
C SER A 504 44.05 -16.99 6.05
N ARG A 505 44.18 -16.15 5.03
CA ARG A 505 45.04 -14.96 5.03
C ARG A 505 44.26 -13.70 4.71
N GLU A 506 44.68 -12.59 5.28
CA GLU A 506 44.18 -11.27 4.90
C GLU A 506 44.80 -10.87 3.55
N VAL A 507 43.97 -10.47 2.59
CA VAL A 507 44.38 -10.00 1.26
C VAL A 507 44.46 -8.49 1.24
N LEU A 508 43.43 -7.83 1.76
CA LEU A 508 43.36 -6.38 1.91
C LEU A 508 42.72 -6.07 3.26
N GLY A 509 43.52 -5.59 4.20
CA GLY A 509 43.06 -5.19 5.53
C GLY A 509 42.45 -3.80 5.56
N LYS A 510 41.62 -3.54 6.57
CA LYS A 510 40.91 -2.26 6.75
C LYS A 510 41.85 -1.04 6.78
N ALA A 511 43.06 -1.19 7.30
CA ALA A 511 44.05 -0.12 7.38
C ALA A 511 44.74 0.21 6.03
N GLN A 512 44.56 -0.63 5.01
CA GLN A 512 45.22 -0.51 3.71
C GLN A 512 44.36 0.20 2.66
N HIS A 513 43.14 0.66 3.00
CA HIS A 513 42.28 1.40 2.08
C HIS A 513 41.46 2.50 2.78
N PRO A 514 41.02 3.54 2.05
CA PRO A 514 40.30 4.67 2.65
C PRO A 514 38.78 4.43 2.80
N TYR A 515 38.23 3.39 2.18
CA TYR A 515 36.78 3.14 2.13
C TYR A 515 36.19 2.79 3.48
N SER A 516 34.96 3.24 3.75
CA SER A 516 34.24 2.89 4.99
C SER A 516 33.78 1.44 4.98
N SER A 517 33.35 0.92 3.82
CA SER A 517 32.81 -0.44 3.68
C SER A 517 33.24 -1.11 2.38
N LEU A 518 33.49 -2.42 2.46
CA LEU A 518 33.66 -3.35 1.33
C LEU A 518 32.41 -4.24 1.26
N TYR A 519 31.84 -4.41 0.07
CA TYR A 519 30.63 -5.20 -0.13
C TYR A 519 30.96 -6.62 -0.62
N TYR A 520 30.01 -7.52 -0.38
CA TYR A 520 30.16 -8.97 -0.49
C TYR A 520 29.92 -9.56 -1.90
N GLY A 521 29.31 -8.82 -2.83
CA GLY A 521 29.01 -9.29 -4.19
C GLY A 521 30.23 -9.28 -5.13
N MET A 522 31.30 -9.95 -4.72
CA MET A 522 32.59 -9.91 -5.40
C MET A 522 32.62 -10.82 -6.63
N GLY A 523 33.45 -10.47 -7.62
CA GLY A 523 33.70 -11.30 -8.81
C GLY A 523 35.18 -11.58 -9.00
N TRP A 524 35.55 -12.86 -9.11
CA TRP A 524 36.92 -13.27 -9.47
C TRP A 524 37.22 -13.02 -10.95
N SER A 525 38.44 -12.58 -11.25
CA SER A 525 38.92 -12.62 -12.63
C SER A 525 39.07 -14.07 -13.10
N PRO A 526 38.86 -14.37 -14.40
CA PRO A 526 38.90 -15.74 -14.90
C PRO A 526 40.24 -16.47 -14.66
N ASP A 527 41.33 -15.71 -14.58
CA ASP A 527 42.67 -16.22 -14.30
C ASP A 527 43.01 -16.34 -12.80
N GLY A 528 42.05 -16.01 -11.92
CA GLY A 528 42.19 -16.04 -10.46
C GLY A 528 43.16 -15.00 -9.89
N SER A 529 43.66 -14.05 -10.68
CA SER A 529 44.67 -13.08 -10.24
C SER A 529 44.09 -11.88 -9.50
N ARG A 530 42.82 -11.55 -9.69
CA ARG A 530 42.15 -10.40 -9.10
C ARG A 530 40.74 -10.71 -8.62
N ILE A 531 40.26 -9.88 -7.70
CA ILE A 531 38.85 -9.82 -7.30
C ILE A 531 38.34 -8.40 -7.49
N ALA A 532 37.19 -8.27 -8.14
CA ALA A 532 36.48 -7.01 -8.26
C ALA A 532 35.35 -6.94 -7.23
N LEU A 533 35.17 -5.78 -6.60
CA LEU A 533 34.15 -5.56 -5.57
C LEU A 533 33.70 -4.09 -5.49
N LYS A 534 32.47 -3.89 -5.02
CA LYS A 534 31.93 -2.59 -4.68
C LYS A 534 32.49 -2.14 -3.33
N VAL A 535 32.88 -0.88 -3.26
CA VAL A 535 33.27 -0.21 -2.00
C VAL A 535 32.56 1.12 -1.88
N THR A 536 32.36 1.58 -0.64
CA THR A 536 31.73 2.89 -0.37
C THR A 536 32.59 3.72 0.58
N GLY A 537 32.57 5.04 0.39
CA GLY A 537 33.21 6.00 1.29
C GLY A 537 33.02 7.43 0.81
N GLY A 538 32.91 8.40 1.73
CA GLY A 538 32.81 9.82 1.37
C GLY A 538 31.59 10.19 0.51
N GLY A 539 30.46 9.47 0.67
CA GLY A 539 29.23 9.74 -0.08
C GLY A 539 29.18 9.17 -1.50
N LYS A 540 30.16 8.35 -1.91
CA LYS A 540 30.21 7.71 -3.23
C LYS A 540 30.41 6.18 -3.14
N SER A 541 30.11 5.51 -4.25
CA SER A 541 30.43 4.10 -4.49
C SER A 541 31.50 3.99 -5.58
N ASP A 542 32.52 3.16 -5.33
CA ASP A 542 33.53 2.82 -6.33
C ASP A 542 33.48 1.33 -6.66
N ILE A 543 33.79 0.98 -7.91
CA ILE A 543 34.19 -0.37 -8.32
C ILE A 543 35.71 -0.43 -8.27
N ILE A 544 36.23 -1.36 -7.49
CA ILE A 544 37.67 -1.61 -7.40
C ILE A 544 38.00 -3.04 -7.78
N SER A 545 39.28 -3.29 -8.08
CA SER A 545 39.85 -4.63 -8.08
C SER A 545 41.11 -4.71 -7.24
N VAL A 546 41.35 -5.86 -6.61
CA VAL A 546 42.47 -6.14 -5.71
C VAL A 546 43.23 -7.34 -6.24
N SER A 547 44.56 -7.29 -6.24
CA SER A 547 45.41 -8.43 -6.56
C SER A 547 45.29 -9.52 -5.50
N MET A 548 45.14 -10.76 -5.97
CA MET A 548 45.17 -11.95 -5.14
C MET A 548 46.58 -12.52 -5.00
N ARG A 549 47.57 -11.95 -5.71
CA ARG A 549 48.96 -12.41 -5.77
C ARG A 549 49.89 -11.46 -5.01
N GLY A 550 50.80 -12.04 -4.23
CA GLY A 550 51.80 -11.31 -3.46
C GLY A 550 51.26 -10.72 -2.15
N ASP A 551 52.14 -10.01 -1.44
CA ASP A 551 51.82 -9.36 -0.15
C ASP A 551 51.37 -7.90 -0.31
N ASP A 552 51.45 -7.34 -1.52
CA ASP A 552 50.95 -6.01 -1.85
C ASP A 552 49.60 -6.13 -2.58
N PRO A 553 48.49 -5.65 -1.99
CA PRO A 553 47.15 -5.84 -2.55
C PRO A 553 46.89 -5.19 -3.90
N ASP A 554 47.76 -4.31 -4.42
CA ASP A 554 47.60 -3.60 -5.72
C ASP A 554 46.14 -3.26 -6.06
N LEU A 555 45.60 -2.28 -5.33
CA LEU A 555 44.23 -1.81 -5.45
C LEU A 555 44.09 -0.87 -6.66
N GLN A 556 43.16 -1.21 -7.57
CA GLN A 556 42.83 -0.41 -8.75
C GLN A 556 41.37 0.03 -8.72
N VAL A 557 41.11 1.30 -9.02
CA VAL A 557 39.76 1.86 -9.13
C VAL A 557 39.36 1.90 -10.61
N HIS A 558 38.23 1.27 -10.96
CA HIS A 558 37.74 1.19 -12.34
C HIS A 558 36.60 2.16 -12.61
N PHE A 559 35.75 2.43 -11.62
CA PHE A 559 34.60 3.33 -11.78
C PHE A 559 34.21 3.97 -10.45
N SER A 560 33.73 5.21 -10.49
CA SER A 560 33.26 5.98 -9.32
C SER A 560 31.93 6.65 -9.64
N THR A 561 30.96 6.55 -8.72
CA THR A 561 29.64 7.14 -8.92
C THR A 561 28.97 7.55 -7.60
N THR A 562 28.08 8.55 -7.69
CA THR A 562 27.11 8.88 -6.63
C THR A 562 25.75 8.23 -6.86
N SER A 563 25.52 7.64 -8.03
CA SER A 563 24.32 6.84 -8.31
C SER A 563 24.34 5.53 -7.54
N GLU A 564 23.17 4.98 -7.30
CA GLU A 564 23.03 3.67 -6.67
C GLU A 564 23.62 2.57 -7.58
N LEU A 565 24.50 1.77 -7.00
CA LEU A 565 25.21 0.66 -7.65
C LEU A 565 24.90 -0.60 -6.85
N ASN A 566 24.43 -1.67 -7.51
CA ASN A 566 24.19 -2.93 -6.80
C ASN A 566 25.53 -3.64 -6.49
N HIS A 567 25.51 -4.59 -5.56
CA HIS A 567 26.72 -5.15 -5.00
C HIS A 567 27.36 -6.27 -5.82
N THR A 568 26.62 -6.99 -6.67
CA THR A 568 27.13 -8.12 -7.47
C THR A 568 27.89 -7.67 -8.71
N MET A 569 29.01 -8.33 -8.97
CA MET A 569 29.89 -8.04 -10.10
C MET A 569 30.37 -9.34 -10.73
N SER A 570 30.47 -9.37 -12.06
CA SER A 570 31.00 -10.52 -12.79
C SER A 570 32.01 -10.08 -13.83
N TRP A 571 33.14 -10.77 -13.88
CA TRP A 571 34.10 -10.62 -14.97
C TRP A 571 33.59 -11.33 -16.22
N SER A 572 33.85 -10.75 -17.38
CA SER A 572 33.70 -11.46 -18.64
C SER A 572 34.68 -12.63 -18.73
N PRO A 573 34.35 -13.71 -19.45
CA PRO A 573 35.20 -14.90 -19.56
C PRO A 573 36.59 -14.61 -20.15
N ASP A 574 36.71 -13.58 -20.98
CA ASP A 574 37.98 -13.11 -21.56
C ASP A 574 38.81 -12.22 -20.61
N GLY A 575 38.27 -11.86 -19.43
CA GLY A 575 38.92 -11.01 -18.44
C GLY A 575 38.99 -9.53 -18.79
N LYS A 576 38.35 -9.09 -19.89
CA LYS A 576 38.47 -7.71 -20.40
C LYS A 576 37.40 -6.75 -19.89
N ARG A 577 36.29 -7.27 -19.36
CA ARG A 577 35.14 -6.47 -18.95
C ARG A 577 34.63 -6.86 -17.58
N LEU A 578 34.03 -5.90 -16.89
CA LEU A 578 33.22 -6.12 -15.68
C LEU A 578 31.77 -5.77 -15.96
N VAL A 579 30.86 -6.63 -15.52
CA VAL A 579 29.41 -6.43 -15.57
C VAL A 579 28.87 -6.18 -14.16
N PHE A 580 27.97 -5.20 -14.02
CA PHE A 580 27.37 -4.79 -12.75
C PHE A 580 26.06 -4.02 -12.98
N SER A 581 25.20 -3.95 -11.95
CA SER A 581 23.93 -3.21 -12.04
C SER A 581 24.08 -1.77 -11.53
N LEU A 582 23.61 -0.81 -12.31
CA LEU A 582 23.69 0.63 -12.02
C LEU A 582 22.30 1.29 -12.17
N ARG A 583 21.95 2.18 -11.25
CA ARG A 583 20.69 2.95 -11.28
C ARG A 583 20.76 3.99 -12.40
N GLU A 584 19.80 3.89 -13.31
CA GLU A 584 19.58 4.86 -14.37
C GLU A 584 18.50 5.87 -13.96
N PRO A 585 18.85 7.12 -13.60
CA PRO A 585 17.89 8.09 -13.07
C PRO A 585 16.74 8.39 -14.02
N ALA A 586 17.01 8.44 -15.34
CA ALA A 586 16.00 8.71 -16.36
C ALA A 586 14.92 7.62 -16.47
N ARG A 587 15.23 6.38 -16.03
CA ARG A 587 14.32 5.22 -16.11
C ARG A 587 13.84 4.73 -14.74
N ASN A 588 14.37 5.33 -13.67
CA ASN A 588 14.12 4.96 -12.27
C ASN A 588 14.27 3.44 -11.97
N ARG A 589 15.31 2.80 -12.53
CA ARG A 589 15.55 1.35 -12.38
C ARG A 589 17.03 1.00 -12.44
N LEU A 590 17.38 -0.20 -11.96
CA LEU A 590 18.72 -0.77 -12.10
C LEU A 590 18.83 -1.45 -13.47
N LEU A 591 19.79 -1.02 -14.28
CA LEU A 591 20.13 -1.67 -15.55
C LEU A 591 21.53 -2.27 -15.48
N LEU A 592 21.72 -3.32 -16.27
CA LEU A 592 22.99 -4.00 -16.37
C LEU A 592 23.96 -3.21 -17.25
N HIS A 593 25.09 -2.84 -16.68
CA HIS A 593 26.17 -2.11 -17.32
C HIS A 593 27.43 -2.97 -17.44
N GLN A 594 28.25 -2.64 -18.42
CA GLN A 594 29.60 -3.18 -18.58
C GLN A 594 30.63 -2.05 -18.67
N ILE A 595 31.83 -2.29 -18.14
CA ILE A 595 33.01 -1.44 -18.33
C ILE A 595 34.13 -2.24 -18.98
N ASP A 596 34.81 -1.64 -19.96
CA ASP A 596 36.01 -2.18 -20.58
C ASP A 596 37.25 -1.78 -19.76
N LEU A 597 38.03 -2.79 -19.36
CA LEU A 597 39.19 -2.62 -18.49
C LEU A 597 40.47 -2.28 -19.27
N GLU A 598 40.50 -2.45 -20.59
CA GLU A 598 41.63 -2.08 -21.45
C GLU A 598 41.54 -0.62 -21.89
N ASP A 599 40.35 -0.18 -22.30
CA ASP A 599 40.13 1.15 -22.87
C ASP A 599 39.81 2.23 -21.82
N GLY A 600 39.35 1.84 -20.62
CA GLY A 600 39.04 2.75 -19.51
C GLY A 600 37.90 3.74 -19.78
N GLY A 601 37.05 3.45 -20.78
CA GLY A 601 35.87 4.24 -21.10
C GLY A 601 34.80 4.19 -20.00
N PRO A 602 33.80 5.09 -20.04
CA PRO A 602 32.69 5.05 -19.10
C PRO A 602 31.88 3.75 -19.26
N PRO A 603 31.20 3.27 -18.22
CA PRO A 603 30.30 2.14 -18.33
C PRO A 603 29.21 2.37 -19.39
N THR A 604 28.85 1.31 -20.09
CA THR A 604 27.78 1.30 -21.10
C THR A 604 26.75 0.23 -20.75
N ILE A 605 25.50 0.42 -21.16
CA ILE A 605 24.46 -0.61 -20.98
C ILE A 605 24.87 -1.86 -21.76
N VAL A 606 24.70 -3.04 -21.15
CA VAL A 606 24.99 -4.33 -21.80
C VAL A 606 24.07 -4.48 -23.03
N PRO A 607 24.62 -4.62 -24.25
CA PRO A 607 23.79 -4.74 -25.45
C PRO A 607 22.90 -5.98 -25.44
N GLY A 608 21.64 -5.82 -25.86
CA GLY A 608 20.69 -6.93 -26.03
C GLY A 608 19.83 -7.26 -24.80
N ILE A 609 20.00 -6.56 -23.68
CA ILE A 609 19.10 -6.69 -22.52
C ILE A 609 17.74 -6.03 -22.79
N ASP A 610 16.70 -6.50 -22.11
CA ASP A 610 15.41 -5.80 -22.05
C ASP A 610 15.47 -4.67 -21.03
N GLU A 611 15.50 -3.42 -21.50
CA GLU A 611 15.53 -2.23 -20.62
C GLU A 611 14.21 -2.00 -19.85
N SER A 612 13.15 -2.75 -20.16
CA SER A 612 11.88 -2.72 -19.43
C SER A 612 11.96 -3.39 -18.05
N LEU A 613 13.00 -4.19 -17.78
CA LEU A 613 13.22 -4.91 -16.54
C LEU A 613 14.17 -4.18 -15.58
N THR A 614 14.13 -4.59 -14.30
CA THR A 614 15.11 -4.22 -13.27
C THR A 614 16.03 -5.39 -13.00
N TYR A 615 17.34 -5.22 -13.23
CA TYR A 615 18.34 -6.26 -13.03
C TYR A 615 18.96 -6.13 -11.64
N LEU A 616 18.84 -7.19 -10.84
CA LEU A 616 19.42 -7.25 -9.51
C LEU A 616 20.85 -7.75 -9.66
N ASP A 617 21.00 -8.99 -10.08
CA ASP A 617 22.29 -9.68 -10.09
C ASP A 617 22.57 -10.33 -11.45
N ALA A 618 23.84 -10.47 -11.80
CA ALA A 618 24.25 -11.11 -13.04
C ALA A 618 25.60 -11.83 -12.90
N GLN A 619 25.72 -12.97 -13.56
CA GLN A 619 26.96 -13.76 -13.58
C GLN A 619 27.16 -14.44 -14.94
N PHE A 620 28.39 -14.44 -15.44
CA PHE A 620 28.73 -15.24 -16.62
C PHE A 620 28.75 -16.73 -16.26
N THR A 621 28.26 -17.57 -17.18
CA THR A 621 28.29 -19.02 -17.00
C THR A 621 29.72 -19.56 -17.10
N PRO A 622 30.04 -20.69 -16.44
CA PRO A 622 31.37 -21.30 -16.48
C PRO A 622 31.90 -21.62 -17.89
N ASP A 623 31.00 -21.90 -18.84
CA ASP A 623 31.36 -22.16 -20.24
C ASP A 623 31.62 -20.89 -21.08
N GLY A 624 31.39 -19.71 -20.48
CA GLY A 624 31.58 -18.40 -21.08
C GLY A 624 30.62 -18.06 -22.22
N LYS A 625 29.52 -18.80 -22.40
CA LYS A 625 28.57 -18.58 -23.50
C LYS A 625 27.37 -17.73 -23.13
N TRP A 626 27.05 -17.65 -21.84
CA TRP A 626 25.87 -16.95 -21.35
C TRP A 626 26.22 -16.02 -20.20
N LEU A 627 25.40 -14.99 -20.04
CA LEU A 627 25.26 -14.18 -18.85
C LEU A 627 23.89 -14.51 -18.27
N ILE A 628 23.85 -15.10 -17.09
CA ILE A 628 22.59 -15.33 -16.35
C ILE A 628 22.30 -14.15 -15.44
N MET A 629 21.03 -13.81 -15.30
CA MET A 629 20.58 -12.62 -14.57
C MET A 629 19.34 -12.93 -13.75
N PHE A 630 19.25 -12.32 -12.57
CA PHE A 630 18.00 -12.23 -11.81
C PHE A 630 17.37 -10.86 -12.10
N ALA A 631 16.13 -10.84 -12.61
CA ALA A 631 15.44 -9.60 -12.97
C ALA A 631 13.94 -9.65 -12.65
N ARG A 632 13.31 -8.46 -12.58
CA ARG A 632 11.87 -8.28 -12.33
C ARG A 632 11.27 -7.14 -13.14
#